data_AF-A0AA97HZV7-F1
#
_entry.id   AF-A0AA97HZV7-F1
#
_cell.length_a   1.000
_cell.length_b   1.000
_cell.length_c   1.000
_cell.angle_alpha   90.00
_cell.angle_beta   90.00
_cell.angle_gamma   90.00
#
_symmetry.space_group_name_H-M   'P 1'
#
loop_
_entity.id
_entity.type
_entity.pdbx_description
1 polymer ?
#
loop_
_entity_poly.entity_id
_entity_poly.type
_entity_poly.pdbx_seq_one_letter_code
_entity_poly.pdbx_strand_id
1 'polypeptide(L)'
;MKATQPFTLLMVPLLLSACSTTSATAIAESPPTDNFGTPFADTIPADVRRFIVRRQGCDHFRGEPPYDEQRAEFLAARIEETCTGTDAELAGLRRKYRDDGAIITALSDFEDSIELP
;
A
#
# COMPACT_ATOMS: atom_id res chain seq x y z
N MET A 1 -35.38 -50.24 -8.12
CA MET A 1 -36.86 -50.26 -8.09
C MET A 1 -37.31 -49.66 -6.77
N LYS A 2 -38.24 -48.68 -6.81
CA LYS A 2 -38.94 -48.02 -5.69
C LYS A 2 -38.06 -47.17 -4.75
N ALA A 3 -38.44 -45.97 -4.31
CA ALA A 3 -39.66 -45.20 -4.53
C ALA A 3 -39.36 -43.70 -4.28
N THR A 4 -39.89 -42.86 -5.17
CA THR A 4 -40.08 -41.43 -4.96
C THR A 4 -41.07 -41.21 -3.80
N GLN A 5 -40.70 -40.41 -2.82
CA GLN A 5 -41.62 -39.88 -1.79
C GLN A 5 -41.91 -38.41 -2.10
N PRO A 6 -43.18 -37.99 -2.23
CA PRO A 6 -43.56 -36.60 -2.42
C PRO A 6 -43.75 -35.93 -1.06
N PHE A 7 -42.96 -34.89 -0.77
CA PHE A 7 -43.19 -34.05 0.39
C PHE A 7 -43.72 -32.69 -0.06
N THR A 8 -45.04 -32.61 -0.12
CA THR A 8 -45.79 -31.39 -0.36
C THR A 8 -46.02 -30.66 0.97
N LEU A 9 -45.89 -29.33 0.93
CA LEU A 9 -46.45 -28.33 1.85
C LEU A 9 -45.82 -28.19 3.25
N LEU A 10 -45.17 -27.06 3.52
CA LEU A 10 -45.69 -26.05 4.46
C LEU A 10 -44.87 -24.75 4.37
N MET A 11 -45.54 -23.65 4.03
CA MET A 11 -45.06 -22.30 4.33
C MET A 11 -45.08 -22.10 5.86
N VAL A 12 -43.94 -21.77 6.45
CA VAL A 12 -43.86 -21.27 7.83
C VAL A 12 -43.23 -19.86 7.79
N PRO A 13 -43.96 -18.79 8.15
CA PRO A 13 -43.37 -17.47 8.33
C PRO A 13 -42.80 -17.40 9.75
N LEU A 14 -41.48 -17.55 9.89
CA LEU A 14 -40.81 -17.36 11.17
C LEU A 14 -40.28 -15.93 11.28
N LEU A 15 -41.09 -15.13 11.96
CA LEU A 15 -40.80 -13.99 12.85
C LEU A 15 -39.37 -13.40 12.84
N LEU A 16 -39.34 -12.08 12.62
CA LEU A 16 -38.24 -11.13 12.82
C LEU A 16 -37.36 -11.47 14.04
N SER A 17 -36.11 -11.85 13.79
CA SER A 17 -35.03 -11.71 14.77
C SER A 17 -34.22 -10.48 14.38
N ALA A 18 -34.47 -9.36 15.07
CA ALA A 18 -33.59 -8.20 15.03
C ALA A 18 -32.28 -8.59 15.71
N CYS A 19 -31.29 -8.98 14.90
CA CYS A 19 -29.96 -9.26 15.40
C CYS A 19 -29.36 -7.95 15.92
N SER A 20 -28.93 -7.99 17.17
CA SER A 20 -28.39 -6.92 17.99
C SER A 20 -27.44 -5.99 17.23
N THR A 21 -27.52 -4.69 17.52
CA THR A 21 -26.54 -3.69 17.09
C THR A 21 -25.14 -4.15 17.47
N THR A 22 -24.33 -4.50 16.48
CA THR A 22 -22.89 -4.69 16.63
C THR A 22 -22.31 -3.35 17.07
N SER A 23 -21.94 -3.24 18.34
CA SER A 23 -21.06 -2.16 18.78
C SER A 23 -19.74 -2.33 18.05
N ALA A 24 -19.48 -1.42 17.11
CA ALA A 24 -18.18 -1.30 16.45
C ALA A 24 -17.17 -0.84 17.52
N THR A 25 -16.50 -1.79 18.16
CA THR A 25 -15.26 -1.52 18.86
C THR A 25 -14.28 -1.03 17.79
N ALA A 26 -14.00 0.28 17.76
CA ALA A 26 -12.95 0.83 16.93
C ALA A 26 -11.64 0.22 17.42
N ILE A 27 -11.13 -0.77 16.70
CA ILE A 27 -9.74 -1.21 16.83
C ILE A 27 -8.94 0.01 16.38
N ALA A 28 -8.13 0.59 17.27
CA ALA A 28 -7.30 1.73 16.89
C ALA A 28 -6.39 1.28 15.74
N GLU A 29 -6.57 1.89 14.56
CA GLU A 29 -5.70 1.66 13.40
C GLU A 29 -4.27 2.00 13.82
N SER A 30 -3.33 1.09 13.58
CA SER A 30 -1.90 1.37 13.80
C SER A 30 -1.47 2.59 12.99
N PRO A 31 -0.53 3.41 13.48
CA PRO A 31 -0.05 4.54 12.71
C PRO A 31 0.53 4.06 11.38
N PRO A 32 0.35 4.82 10.28
CA PRO A 32 0.94 4.49 9.01
C PRO A 32 2.48 4.53 9.13
N THR A 33 3.14 3.50 8.61
CA THR A 33 4.61 3.38 8.62
C THR A 33 5.17 3.35 7.20
N ASP A 34 6.47 3.61 7.09
CA ASP A 34 7.24 3.39 5.87
C ASP A 34 7.63 1.89 5.70
N ASN A 35 8.43 1.54 4.69
CA ASN A 35 8.86 0.16 4.44
C ASN A 35 9.87 -0.37 5.47
N PHE A 36 10.43 0.50 6.32
CA PHE A 36 11.32 0.13 7.42
C PHE A 36 10.58 0.01 8.76
N GLY A 37 9.26 0.22 8.78
CA GLY A 37 8.45 0.21 10.00
C GLY A 37 8.54 1.49 10.81
N THR A 38 9.10 2.57 10.25
CA THR A 38 9.16 3.88 10.90
C THR A 38 7.79 4.56 10.76
N PRO A 39 7.16 4.99 11.87
CA PRO A 39 5.89 5.70 11.80
C PRO A 39 6.09 7.09 11.18
N PHE A 40 5.17 7.49 10.31
CA PHE A 40 5.14 8.85 9.80
C PHE A 40 4.64 9.82 10.88
N ALA A 41 5.27 10.99 10.98
CA ALA A 41 4.69 12.09 11.75
C ALA A 41 3.38 12.55 11.11
N ASP A 42 2.42 12.98 11.93
CA ASP A 42 1.09 13.44 11.48
C ASP A 42 1.17 14.63 10.50
N THR A 43 2.27 15.37 10.54
CA THR A 43 2.56 16.50 9.65
C THR A 43 2.97 16.07 8.25
N ILE A 44 3.35 14.81 8.01
CA ILE A 44 3.78 14.33 6.70
C ILE A 44 2.56 14.05 5.80
N PRO A 45 2.38 14.81 4.71
CA PRO A 45 1.22 14.67 3.84
C PRO A 45 1.16 13.29 3.15
N ALA A 46 -0.04 12.85 2.81
CA ALA A 46 -0.27 11.52 2.26
C ALA A 46 0.45 11.25 0.92
N ASP A 47 0.65 12.26 0.09
CA ASP A 47 1.43 12.13 -1.15
C ASP A 47 2.93 11.96 -0.88
N VAL A 48 3.49 12.68 0.09
CA VAL A 48 4.88 12.48 0.55
C VAL A 48 5.06 11.08 1.13
N ARG A 49 4.12 10.62 1.98
CA ARG A 49 4.16 9.26 2.55
C ARG A 49 4.13 8.18 1.47
N ARG A 50 3.24 8.33 0.49
CA ARG A 50 3.14 7.39 -0.64
C ARG A 50 4.42 7.37 -1.47
N PHE A 51 5.00 8.54 -1.74
CA PHE A 51 6.29 8.63 -2.44
C PHE A 51 7.40 7.93 -1.66
N ILE A 52 7.53 8.18 -0.35
CA ILE A 52 8.55 7.55 0.50
C ILE A 52 8.43 6.02 0.43
N VAL A 53 7.23 5.48 0.65
CA VAL A 53 6.97 4.03 0.58
C VAL A 53 7.34 3.46 -0.79
N ARG A 54 6.96 4.15 -1.87
CA ARG A 54 7.26 3.71 -3.24
C ARG A 54 8.76 3.74 -3.52
N ARG A 55 9.42 4.85 -3.21
CA ARG A 55 10.84 5.08 -3.52
C ARG A 55 11.76 4.20 -2.67
N GLN A 56 11.44 3.97 -1.40
CA GLN A 56 12.13 2.96 -0.58
C GLN A 56 12.01 1.55 -1.17
N GLY A 57 10.85 1.21 -1.74
CA GLY A 57 10.67 -0.06 -2.45
C GLY A 57 11.58 -0.17 -3.67
N CYS A 58 11.66 0.91 -4.47
CA CYS A 58 12.60 1.00 -5.57
C CYS A 58 14.06 0.84 -5.13
N ASP A 59 14.47 1.60 -4.11
CA ASP A 59 15.84 1.56 -3.58
C ASP A 59 16.20 0.18 -3.03
N HIS A 60 15.24 -0.51 -2.42
CA HIS A 60 15.38 -1.90 -2.03
C HIS A 60 15.65 -2.80 -3.23
N PHE A 61 14.76 -2.84 -4.24
CA PHE A 61 14.91 -3.76 -5.37
C PHE A 61 16.12 -3.47 -6.26
N ARG A 62 16.44 -2.20 -6.53
CA ARG A 62 17.63 -1.85 -7.34
C ARG A 62 18.96 -2.17 -6.65
N GLY A 63 18.95 -2.37 -5.33
CA GLY A 63 20.11 -2.77 -4.55
C GLY A 63 20.31 -4.29 -4.45
N GLU A 64 19.37 -5.10 -4.96
CA GLU A 64 19.43 -6.55 -4.84
C GLU A 64 20.19 -7.22 -6.01
N PRO A 65 20.97 -8.29 -5.74
CA PRO A 65 21.72 -8.98 -6.78
C PRO A 65 20.85 -9.92 -7.63
N PRO A 66 21.01 -9.93 -8.98
CA PRO A 66 20.34 -10.87 -9.88
C PRO A 66 21.12 -12.20 -9.95
N TYR A 67 21.13 -12.97 -8.88
CA TYR A 67 21.96 -14.19 -8.78
C TYR A 67 21.53 -15.35 -9.70
N ASP A 68 20.32 -15.28 -10.28
CA ASP A 68 19.83 -16.16 -11.33
C ASP A 68 18.84 -15.41 -12.27
N GLU A 69 18.44 -16.07 -13.35
CA GLU A 69 17.56 -15.49 -14.39
C GLU A 69 16.17 -15.13 -13.85
N GLN A 70 15.56 -16.02 -13.06
CA GLN A 70 14.24 -15.77 -12.46
C GLN A 70 14.29 -14.55 -11.53
N ARG A 71 15.36 -14.44 -10.75
CA ARG A 71 15.58 -13.28 -9.88
C ARG A 71 15.80 -12.02 -10.69
N ALA A 72 16.57 -12.08 -11.78
CA ALA A 72 16.80 -10.95 -12.67
C ALA A 72 15.47 -10.42 -13.26
N GLU A 73 14.62 -11.30 -13.77
CA GLU A 73 13.29 -10.95 -14.30
C GLU A 73 12.39 -10.32 -13.23
N PHE A 74 12.37 -10.92 -12.03
CA PHE A 74 11.61 -10.37 -10.89
C PHE A 74 12.10 -8.96 -10.53
N LEU A 75 13.41 -8.77 -10.38
CA LEU A 75 13.98 -7.47 -10.02
C LEU A 75 13.67 -6.43 -11.10
N ALA A 76 13.80 -6.78 -12.38
CA ALA A 76 13.46 -5.88 -13.49
C ALA A 76 12.00 -5.40 -13.40
N ALA A 77 11.05 -6.31 -13.19
CA ALA A 77 9.64 -5.97 -13.06
C ALA A 77 9.36 -5.07 -11.83
N ARG A 78 9.98 -5.36 -10.69
CA ARG A 78 9.80 -4.55 -9.47
C ARG A 78 10.44 -3.19 -9.58
N ILE A 79 11.63 -3.09 -10.19
CA ILE A 79 12.30 -1.82 -10.49
C ILE A 79 11.43 -0.98 -11.43
N GLU A 80 10.91 -1.56 -12.51
CA GLU A 80 10.00 -0.85 -13.42
C GLU A 80 8.75 -0.31 -12.70
N GLU A 81 8.09 -1.15 -11.90
CA GLU A 81 6.88 -0.77 -11.14
C GLU A 81 7.15 0.34 -10.12
N THR A 82 8.24 0.21 -9.35
CA THR A 82 8.48 1.07 -8.19
C THR A 82 9.32 2.30 -8.50
N CYS A 83 10.22 2.26 -9.49
CA CYS A 83 11.14 3.35 -9.79
C CYS A 83 10.61 4.33 -10.85
N THR A 84 9.83 3.87 -11.83
CA THR A 84 9.46 4.70 -13.00
C THR A 84 8.68 5.97 -12.62
N GLY A 85 9.15 7.13 -13.05
CA GLY A 85 8.57 8.45 -12.77
C GLY A 85 8.78 8.98 -11.35
N THR A 86 9.51 8.27 -10.49
CA THR A 86 9.81 8.73 -9.13
C THR A 86 10.77 9.92 -9.10
N ASP A 87 11.64 10.11 -10.10
CA ASP A 87 12.52 11.28 -10.19
C ASP A 87 11.71 12.56 -10.44
N ALA A 88 10.77 12.49 -11.39
CA ALA A 88 9.84 13.59 -11.65
C ALA A 88 8.91 13.86 -10.45
N GLU A 89 8.46 12.80 -9.77
CA GLU A 89 7.63 12.89 -8.57
C GLU A 89 8.40 13.57 -7.41
N LEU A 90 9.64 13.17 -7.14
CA LEU A 90 10.50 13.79 -6.13
C LEU A 90 10.71 15.28 -6.41
N ALA A 91 11.07 15.63 -7.64
CA ALA A 91 11.24 17.02 -8.05
C ALA A 91 9.94 17.82 -7.88
N GLY A 92 8.79 17.21 -8.19
CA GLY A 92 7.46 17.78 -7.96
C GLY A 92 7.17 18.04 -6.48
N LEU A 93 7.43 17.06 -5.61
CA LEU A 93 7.21 17.17 -4.17
C LEU A 93 8.12 18.21 -3.53
N ARG A 94 9.40 18.22 -3.87
CA ARG A 94 10.36 19.24 -3.38
C ARG A 94 9.92 20.65 -3.78
N ARG A 95 9.40 20.85 -4.99
CA ARG A 95 8.82 22.15 -5.40
C ARG A 95 7.53 22.49 -4.65
N LYS A 96 6.63 21.51 -4.48
CA LYS A 96 5.34 21.71 -3.81
C LYS A 96 5.53 22.12 -2.34
N TYR A 97 6.45 21.46 -1.64
CA TYR A 97 6.69 21.60 -0.21
C TYR A 97 7.98 22.37 0.14
N ARG A 98 8.51 23.17 -0.80
CA ARG A 98 9.77 23.93 -0.66
C ARG A 98 9.89 24.80 0.60
N ASP A 99 8.76 25.25 1.15
CA ASP A 99 8.70 26.14 2.32
C ASP A 99 8.47 25.35 3.64
N ASP A 100 8.33 24.02 3.58
CA ASP A 100 8.14 23.14 4.73
C ASP A 100 9.43 22.34 5.01
N GLY A 101 10.20 22.80 6.00
CA GLY A 101 11.47 22.18 6.36
C GLY A 101 11.36 20.73 6.82
N ALA A 102 10.25 20.34 7.45
CA ALA A 102 10.05 18.95 7.91
C ALA A 102 9.85 18.01 6.72
N ILE A 103 9.07 18.44 5.72
CA ILE A 103 8.86 17.66 4.49
C ILE A 103 10.13 17.62 3.64
N ILE A 104 10.85 18.73 3.50
CA ILE A 104 12.12 18.74 2.76
C ILE A 104 13.16 17.82 3.41
N THR A 105 13.21 17.80 4.74
CA THR A 105 14.06 16.85 5.48
C THR A 105 13.61 15.40 5.23
N ALA A 106 12.30 15.11 5.24
CA ALA A 106 11.81 13.76 4.93
C ALA A 106 12.11 13.31 3.50
N LEU A 107 12.37 14.24 2.58
CA LEU A 107 12.69 13.97 1.17
C LEU A 107 14.19 14.05 0.87
N SER A 108 15.06 14.40 1.83
CA SER A 108 16.48 14.66 1.57
C SER A 108 17.29 13.41 1.24
N ASP A 109 16.85 12.25 1.73
CA ASP A 109 17.60 11.00 1.61
C ASP A 109 17.48 10.37 0.21
N PHE A 110 16.57 10.87 -0.62
CA PHE A 110 16.36 10.37 -1.98
C PHE A 110 17.21 11.10 -3.01
N GLU A 111 17.88 10.33 -3.86
CA GLU A 111 18.67 10.79 -4.99
C GLU A 111 17.80 11.48 -6.05
N ASP A 112 18.31 12.52 -6.72
CA ASP A 112 17.54 13.27 -7.73
C ASP A 112 17.34 12.51 -9.05
N SER A 113 18.20 11.53 -9.35
CA SER A 113 18.18 10.82 -10.63
C SER A 113 18.63 9.37 -10.45
N ILE A 114 17.66 8.45 -10.51
CA ILE A 114 17.91 7.00 -10.49
C ILE A 114 17.36 6.29 -11.71
N GLU A 115 16.47 6.94 -12.47
CA GLU A 115 15.90 6.39 -13.69
C GLU A 115 16.91 6.53 -14.83
N LEU A 116 17.03 5.48 -15.65
CA LEU A 116 17.83 5.55 -16.86
C LEU A 116 17.15 6.51 -17.87
N PRO A 117 17.92 7.38 -18.56
CA PRO A 117 17.39 8.30 -19.56
C PRO A 117 16.85 7.61 -20.82
#